data_AF-A0A519W7C3-F1
#
_entry.id   AF-A0A519W7C3-F1
#
_cell.length_a   1.000
_cell.length_b   1.000
_cell.length_c   1.000
_cell.angle_alpha   90.00
_cell.angle_beta   90.00
_cell.angle_gamma   90.00
#
_symmetry.space_group_name_H-M   'P 1'
#
loop_
_entity.id
_entity.type
_entity.pdbx_description
1 polymer ?
#
loop_
_entity_poly.entity_id
_entity_poly.type
_entity_poly.pdbx_seq_one_letter_code
_entity_poly.pdbx_strand_id
1 'polypeptide(L)'
;HDHDFGATHQESYIKWEGTNGAIVAKIGLLMDYPHGVADVFEYCILDEGKAPEWQTVKLEGSWFPEAFIGTMANLMRYNEGSTTVLHTSVEDVIQTMAVVEGAYKSSDIGGIKIE
;
A
#
# COMPACT_ATOMS: atom_id res chain seq x y z
N HIS A 1 -7.47 11.00 -8.69
CA HIS A 1 -6.71 12.23 -9.01
C HIS A 1 -6.93 12.74 -10.44
N ASP A 2 -7.35 11.91 -11.39
CA ASP A 2 -7.73 12.33 -12.75
C ASP A 2 -8.96 11.52 -13.21
N HIS A 3 -10.06 11.63 -12.47
CA HIS A 3 -11.30 10.90 -12.76
C HIS A 3 -12.36 11.87 -13.29
N ASP A 4 -12.41 12.02 -14.62
CA ASP A 4 -13.37 12.91 -15.29
C ASP A 4 -14.85 12.50 -15.12
N PHE A 5 -15.08 11.27 -14.66
CA PHE A 5 -16.41 10.67 -14.53
C PHE A 5 -16.95 10.70 -13.09
N GLY A 6 -16.35 11.51 -12.21
CA GLY A 6 -16.82 11.71 -10.83
C GLY A 6 -16.34 10.65 -9.84
N ALA A 7 -16.97 10.64 -8.65
CA ALA A 7 -16.56 9.78 -7.52
C ALA A 7 -17.04 8.32 -7.64
N THR A 8 -18.09 8.08 -8.43
CA THR A 8 -18.66 6.75 -8.60
C THR A 8 -17.65 5.84 -9.33
N HIS A 9 -17.40 4.64 -8.77
CA HIS A 9 -16.41 3.67 -9.26
C HIS A 9 -14.93 4.07 -9.17
N GLN A 10 -14.59 5.06 -8.35
CA GLN A 10 -13.18 5.24 -7.99
C GLN A 10 -12.71 4.06 -7.13
N GLU A 11 -11.50 3.58 -7.40
CA GLU A 11 -10.90 2.46 -6.69
C GLU A 11 -9.44 2.80 -6.36
N SER A 12 -9.08 2.65 -5.10
CA SER A 12 -7.70 2.68 -4.64
C SER A 12 -7.55 1.68 -3.51
N TYR A 13 -6.99 0.52 -3.83
CA TYR A 13 -6.84 -0.55 -2.86
C TYR A 13 -5.62 -1.41 -3.16
N ILE A 14 -5.18 -2.11 -2.13
CA ILE A 14 -4.24 -3.21 -2.21
C ILE A 14 -4.95 -4.45 -1.70
N LYS A 15 -4.82 -5.56 -2.41
CA LYS A 15 -5.36 -6.86 -2.01
C LYS A 15 -4.24 -7.87 -1.91
N TRP A 16 -4.19 -8.57 -0.79
CA TRP A 16 -3.32 -9.71 -0.60
C TRP A 16 -4.17 -10.96 -0.47
N GLU A 17 -3.92 -11.96 -1.30
CA GLU A 17 -4.55 -13.27 -1.21
C GLU A 17 -3.48 -14.30 -0.87
N GLY A 18 -3.63 -14.94 0.27
CA GLY A 18 -2.79 -16.03 0.74
C GLY A 18 -3.55 -17.34 0.75
N THR A 19 -2.87 -18.40 1.18
CA THR A 19 -3.46 -19.75 1.25
C THR A 19 -4.54 -19.89 2.33
N ASN A 20 -4.49 -19.04 3.36
CA ASN A 20 -5.34 -19.16 4.55
C ASN A 20 -6.30 -17.97 4.71
N GLY A 21 -6.39 -17.09 3.71
CA GLY A 21 -7.16 -15.87 3.85
C GLY A 21 -6.74 -14.77 2.88
N ALA A 22 -7.39 -13.63 3.03
CA ALA A 22 -7.13 -12.44 2.23
C ALA A 22 -7.25 -11.17 3.07
N ILE A 23 -6.57 -10.12 2.61
CA ILE A 23 -6.65 -8.76 3.17
C ILE A 23 -6.99 -7.81 2.02
N VAL A 24 -7.88 -6.85 2.27
CA VAL A 24 -8.14 -5.69 1.41
C VAL A 24 -7.89 -4.45 2.24
N ALA A 25 -6.97 -3.60 1.77
CA ALA A 25 -6.74 -2.27 2.32
C ALA A 25 -7.12 -1.22 1.27
N LYS A 26 -8.10 -0.37 1.58
CA LYS A 26 -8.49 0.77 0.76
C LYS A 26 -7.77 2.02 1.25
N ILE A 27 -7.09 2.71 0.34
CA ILE A 27 -6.43 4.00 0.62
C ILE A 27 -7.42 5.09 0.24
N GLY A 28 -8.24 5.49 1.21
CA GLY A 28 -9.39 6.36 1.02
C GLY A 28 -9.00 7.76 0.55
N LEU A 29 -7.85 8.29 0.99
CA LEU A 29 -7.36 9.60 0.55
C LEU A 29 -7.19 9.72 -0.98
N LEU A 30 -6.84 8.62 -1.65
CA LEU A 30 -6.62 8.61 -3.10
C LEU A 30 -7.92 8.58 -3.90
N MET A 31 -9.05 8.40 -3.22
CA MET A 31 -10.41 8.54 -3.75
C MET A 31 -10.97 9.90 -3.32
N ASP A 32 -11.66 10.62 -4.21
CA ASP A 32 -12.16 11.99 -3.98
C ASP A 32 -11.08 12.97 -3.48
N TYR A 33 -9.85 12.82 -3.98
CA TYR A 33 -8.77 13.70 -3.60
C TYR A 33 -9.07 15.17 -3.98
N PRO A 34 -8.76 16.16 -3.12
CA PRO A 34 -8.00 16.07 -1.86
C PRO A 34 -8.82 15.75 -0.61
N HIS A 35 -10.14 15.65 -0.71
CA HIS A 35 -11.00 15.43 0.46
C HIS A 35 -10.85 14.02 1.04
N GLY A 36 -10.67 13.02 0.16
CA GLY A 36 -10.56 11.64 0.58
C GLY A 36 -11.92 11.00 0.91
N VAL A 37 -11.90 9.69 1.04
CA VAL A 37 -12.91 8.93 1.79
C VAL A 37 -12.23 8.20 2.95
N ALA A 38 -13.01 7.51 3.80
CA ALA A 38 -12.45 6.74 4.90
C ALA A 38 -11.54 5.59 4.38
N ASP A 39 -10.38 5.43 5.01
CA ASP A 39 -9.54 4.25 4.85
C ASP A 39 -10.29 3.02 5.38
N VAL A 40 -10.11 1.87 4.71
CA VAL A 40 -10.76 0.61 5.10
C VAL A 40 -9.70 -0.48 5.18
N PHE A 41 -9.71 -1.24 6.26
CA PHE A 41 -8.93 -2.46 6.38
C PHE A 41 -9.87 -3.62 6.68
N GLU A 42 -9.91 -4.59 5.76
CA GLU A 42 -10.72 -5.78 5.87
C GLU A 42 -9.85 -7.02 5.71
N TYR A 43 -10.18 -8.07 6.45
CA TYR A 43 -9.54 -9.36 6.28
C TYR A 43 -10.57 -10.49 6.32
N CYS A 44 -10.23 -11.60 5.70
CA CYS A 44 -10.98 -12.84 5.74
C CYS A 44 -10.00 -13.96 6.06
N ILE A 45 -10.29 -14.75 7.10
CA ILE A 45 -9.56 -15.97 7.43
C ILE A 45 -10.40 -17.15 6.98
N LEU A 46 -9.79 -18.07 6.23
CA LEU A 46 -10.44 -19.28 5.79
C LEU A 46 -10.45 -20.31 6.92
N ASP A 47 -11.64 -20.76 7.28
CA ASP A 47 -11.86 -21.85 8.22
C ASP A 47 -12.51 -23.04 7.48
N GLU A 48 -11.97 -24.24 7.67
CA GLU A 48 -12.53 -25.45 7.05
C GLU A 48 -14.01 -25.64 7.42
N GLY A 49 -14.83 -25.87 6.40
CA GLY A 49 -16.27 -26.11 6.57
C GLY A 49 -17.11 -24.87 6.89
N LYS A 50 -16.52 -23.66 6.90
CA LYS A 50 -17.26 -22.40 7.03
C LYS A 50 -17.24 -21.61 5.73
N ALA A 51 -18.28 -20.82 5.50
CA ALA A 51 -18.27 -19.83 4.43
C ALA A 51 -17.26 -18.72 4.77
N PRO A 52 -16.51 -18.18 3.78
CA PRO A 52 -15.63 -17.04 3.99
C PRO A 52 -16.41 -15.83 4.53
N GLU A 53 -15.92 -15.24 5.62
CA GLU A 53 -16.50 -14.06 6.25
C GLU A 53 -15.45 -12.94 6.32
N TRP A 54 -15.83 -11.74 5.88
CA TRP A 54 -14.96 -10.56 5.94
C TRP A 54 -15.19 -9.80 7.25
N GLN A 55 -14.09 -9.39 7.86
CA GLN A 55 -14.08 -8.63 9.10
C GLN A 55 -13.41 -7.28 8.85
N THR A 56 -14.12 -6.20 9.17
CA THR A 56 -13.59 -4.84 9.08
C THR A 56 -12.92 -4.45 10.38
N VAL A 57 -11.67 -3.99 10.30
CA VAL A 57 -10.96 -3.40 11.44
C VAL A 57 -11.23 -1.91 11.45
N LYS A 58 -11.69 -1.40 12.60
CA LYS A 58 -11.85 0.03 12.80
C LYS A 58 -10.47 0.69 12.85
N LEU A 59 -10.19 1.59 11.92
CA LEU A 59 -8.97 2.37 11.88
C LEU A 59 -9.16 3.69 12.66
N GLU A 60 -8.07 4.17 13.24
CA GLU A 60 -7.96 5.51 13.85
C GLU A 60 -6.93 6.32 13.06
N GLY A 61 -7.23 7.61 12.83
CA GLY A 61 -6.42 8.46 11.96
C GLY A 61 -6.76 8.27 10.47
N SER A 62 -5.90 8.81 9.59
CA SER A 62 -5.99 8.63 8.14
C SER A 62 -4.60 8.36 7.57
N TRP A 63 -4.51 8.07 6.27
CA TRP A 63 -3.24 8.03 5.57
C TRP A 63 -2.41 9.31 5.77
N PHE A 64 -3.00 10.49 5.60
CA PHE A 64 -2.30 11.77 5.76
C PHE A 64 -2.90 12.59 6.92
N PRO A 65 -2.09 13.09 7.88
CA PRO A 65 -0.62 13.05 7.94
C PRO A 65 -0.02 11.84 8.68
N GLU A 66 -0.83 10.90 9.20
CA GLU A 66 -0.33 9.89 10.15
C GLU A 66 0.70 8.93 9.54
N ALA A 67 0.68 8.67 8.23
CA ALA A 67 1.68 7.84 7.55
C ALA A 67 3.11 8.40 7.65
N PHE A 68 3.29 9.70 7.94
CA PHE A 68 4.62 10.31 8.05
C PHE A 68 5.29 10.03 9.39
N ILE A 69 4.51 9.81 10.44
CA ILE A 69 5.02 9.75 11.81
C ILE A 69 6.03 8.60 11.94
N GLY A 70 5.70 7.42 11.42
CA GLY A 70 6.57 6.24 11.45
C GLY A 70 7.87 6.43 10.68
N THR A 71 7.78 6.89 9.43
CA THR A 71 8.94 7.09 8.56
C THR A 71 9.88 8.16 9.11
N MET A 72 9.33 9.30 9.55
CA MET A 72 10.14 10.37 10.15
C MET A 72 10.76 9.94 11.47
N ALA A 73 10.04 9.19 12.31
CA ALA A 73 10.59 8.63 13.54
C ALA A 73 11.73 7.64 13.25
N ASN A 74 11.61 6.78 12.23
CA ASN A 74 12.70 5.87 11.84
C ASN A 74 13.94 6.65 11.36
N LEU A 75 13.75 7.68 10.53
CA LEU A 75 14.85 8.54 10.07
C LEU A 75 15.57 9.23 11.23
N MET A 76 14.83 9.87 12.14
CA MET A 76 15.43 10.56 13.29
C MET A 76 16.20 9.60 14.19
N ARG A 77 15.59 8.45 14.52
CA ARG A 77 16.23 7.41 15.35
C ARG A 77 17.48 6.83 14.70
N TYR A 78 17.50 6.67 13.38
CA TYR A 78 18.67 6.19 12.64
C TYR A 78 19.79 7.23 12.70
N ASN A 79 19.45 8.49 12.42
CA ASN A 79 20.41 9.60 12.41
C ASN A 79 21.05 9.84 13.79
N GLU A 80 20.29 9.70 14.88
CA GLU A 80 20.83 9.85 16.25
C GLU A 80 21.49 8.58 16.81
N GLY A 81 21.45 7.46 16.08
CA GLY A 81 22.07 6.19 16.49
C GLY A 81 21.23 5.29 17.39
N SER A 82 19.97 5.64 17.67
CA SER A 82 19.00 4.83 18.42
C SER A 82 18.52 3.58 17.66
N THR A 83 18.74 3.50 16.35
CA THR A 83 18.57 2.29 15.54
C THR A 83 19.68 2.22 14.48
N THR A 84 20.07 1.01 14.11
CA THR A 84 21.05 0.77 13.04
C THR A 84 20.38 0.48 11.68
N VAL A 85 19.04 0.48 11.63
CA VAL A 85 18.27 0.18 10.42
C VAL A 85 17.45 1.39 9.99
N LEU A 86 17.69 1.83 8.76
CA LEU A 86 16.85 2.79 8.04
C LEU A 86 15.99 2.01 7.04
N HIS A 87 14.69 1.89 7.31
CA HIS A 87 13.78 1.02 6.54
C HIS A 87 13.47 1.56 5.14
N THR A 88 13.63 2.85 4.92
CA THR A 88 13.40 3.53 3.64
C THR A 88 14.71 4.09 3.10
N SER A 89 15.80 3.30 3.19
CA SER A 89 17.10 3.70 2.67
C SER A 89 17.11 3.74 1.15
N VAL A 90 18.12 4.41 0.59
CA VAL A 90 18.30 4.48 -0.88
C VAL A 90 18.52 3.07 -1.45
N GLU A 91 19.28 2.23 -0.76
CA GLU A 91 19.58 0.86 -1.17
C GLU A 91 18.33 -0.04 -1.22
N ASP A 92 17.31 0.25 -0.42
CA ASP A 92 16.02 -0.44 -0.48
C ASP A 92 15.14 0.12 -1.62
N VAL A 93 14.98 1.44 -1.65
CA VAL A 93 14.11 2.12 -2.63
C VAL A 93 14.57 1.93 -4.07
N ILE A 94 15.87 1.78 -4.34
CA ILE A 94 16.39 1.56 -5.69
C ILE A 94 15.85 0.28 -6.33
N GLN A 95 15.51 -0.74 -5.54
CA GLN A 95 14.90 -1.97 -6.05
C GLN A 95 13.49 -1.72 -6.59
N THR A 96 12.72 -0.83 -5.93
CA THR A 96 11.42 -0.41 -6.44
C THR A 96 11.57 0.30 -7.79
N MET A 97 12.58 1.16 -7.94
CA MET A 97 12.84 1.84 -9.21
C MET A 97 13.28 0.87 -10.32
N ALA A 98 14.06 -0.16 -10.00
CA ALA A 98 14.42 -1.20 -10.97
C ALA A 98 13.18 -1.92 -11.52
N VAL A 99 12.15 -2.16 -10.69
CA VAL A 99 10.86 -2.73 -11.14
C VAL A 99 10.12 -1.77 -12.07
N VAL A 100 10.10 -0.46 -11.77
CA VAL A 100 9.45 0.56 -12.61
C VAL A 100 10.12 0.63 -13.99
N GLU A 101 11.44 0.71 -14.03
CA GLU A 101 12.20 0.67 -15.29
C GLU A 101 11.99 -0.65 -16.03
N GLY A 102 11.85 -1.75 -15.29
CA GLY A 102 11.50 -3.04 -15.82
C GLY A 102 10.14 -3.05 -16.52
N ALA A 103 9.14 -2.41 -15.91
CA ALA A 103 7.80 -2.30 -16.47
C ALA A 103 7.78 -1.47 -17.77
N TYR A 104 8.52 -0.35 -17.82
CA TYR A 104 8.64 0.45 -19.05
C TYR A 104 9.23 -0.37 -20.20
N LYS A 105 10.38 -1.01 -19.98
CA LYS A 105 10.99 -1.88 -20.99
C LYS A 105 10.06 -3.01 -21.42
N SER A 106 9.37 -3.64 -20.47
CA SER A 106 8.42 -4.72 -20.76
C SER A 106 7.25 -4.26 -21.63
N SER A 107 6.81 -3.01 -21.49
CA SER A 107 5.75 -2.43 -22.32
C SER A 107 6.17 -2.31 -23.79
N ASP A 108 7.45 -2.02 -24.04
CA ASP A 108 7.98 -1.78 -25.39
C ASP A 108 8.32 -3.07 -26.13
N ILE A 109 8.95 -4.03 -25.45
CA ILE A 109 9.56 -5.21 -26.10
C ILE A 109 9.03 -6.56 -25.58
N GLY A 110 8.01 -6.56 -24.72
CA GLY A 110 7.47 -7.76 -24.09
C GLY A 110 8.28 -8.20 -22.86
N GLY A 111 7.96 -9.38 -22.31
CA GLY A 111 8.47 -9.81 -21.00
C GLY A 111 10.00 -9.78 -20.88
N ILE A 112 10.50 -9.11 -19.84
CA ILE A 112 11.92 -9.02 -19.51
C ILE A 112 12.21 -9.55 -18.10
N LYS A 113 13.47 -9.90 -17.85
CA LYS A 113 13.97 -10.14 -16.49
C LYS A 113 14.30 -8.79 -15.85
N ILE A 114 13.91 -8.61 -14.59
CA ILE A 114 14.30 -7.46 -13.77
C ILE A 114 15.76 -7.67 -13.33
N GLU A 115 16.60 -6.66 -13.54
CA GLU A 115 18.03 -6.65 -13.18
C GLU A 115 18.27 -5.99 -11.82
#